data_AF-A0A081AMN7-F1
#
_entry.id   AF-A0A081AMN7-F1
#
_cell.length_a   1.000
_cell.length_b   1.000
_cell.length_c   1.000
_cell.angle_alpha   90.00
_cell.angle_beta   90.00
_cell.angle_gamma   90.00
#
_symmetry.space_group_name_H-M   'P 1'
#
loop_
_entity.id
_entity.type
_entity.pdbx_description
1 polymer ?
#
loop_
_entity_poly.entity_id
_entity_poly.type
_entity_poly.pdbx_seq_one_letter_code
_entity_poly.pdbx_strand_id
1 'polypeptide(L)' 'MSSTQTDTSGQPMRATIEYDNGKTLMAQGPQALHDHVASRMEKALGRALPQMEVRFKDVSISADIVVKDETDIK' A
#
# COMPACT_ATOMS: atom_id res chain seq x y z
N MET A 1 10.99 38.43 -0.28
CA MET A 1 10.91 37.58 0.93
C MET A 1 10.40 36.24 0.48
N SER A 2 11.29 35.22 0.47
CA SER A 2 11.02 33.92 -0.15
C SER A 2 10.24 33.04 0.84
N SER A 3 9.06 32.60 0.43
CA SER A 3 8.18 31.75 1.20
C SER A 3 8.84 30.39 1.43
N THR A 4 9.17 30.08 2.68
CA THR A 4 9.76 28.81 3.10
C THR A 4 8.74 27.68 3.00
N GLN A 5 9.00 26.81 2.02
CA GLN A 5 8.51 25.44 1.92
C GLN A 5 8.84 24.69 3.21
N THR A 6 7.82 24.28 3.97
CA THR A 6 7.98 23.35 5.08
C THR A 6 7.70 21.95 4.54
N ASP A 7 8.81 21.28 4.22
CA ASP A 7 8.89 19.86 3.89
C ASP A 7 8.49 19.06 5.15
N THR A 8 7.26 18.56 5.20
CA THR A 8 6.76 17.70 6.27
C THR A 8 7.38 16.32 6.14
N SER A 9 8.52 16.17 6.80
CA SER A 9 9.12 14.95 7.36
C SER A 9 8.24 13.69 7.35
N GLY A 10 8.42 12.84 6.33
CA GLY A 10 9.09 11.54 6.47
C GLY A 10 8.63 10.51 7.52
N GLN A 11 7.44 10.61 8.12
CA GLN A 11 6.87 9.46 8.82
C GLN A 11 6.07 8.63 7.81
N PRO A 12 6.50 7.39 7.47
CA PRO A 12 5.63 6.50 6.71
C PRO A 12 4.39 6.33 7.57
N MET A 13 3.26 6.82 7.06
CA MET A 13 1.95 6.57 7.62
C MET A 13 1.91 5.06 7.83
N ARG A 14 1.95 4.61 9.09
CA ARG A 14 1.92 3.18 9.40
C ARG A 14 0.53 2.73 8.99
N ALA A 15 0.41 2.35 7.73
CA ALA A 15 -0.71 1.60 7.22
C ALA A 15 -0.82 0.40 8.15
N THR A 16 -1.83 0.39 9.03
CA THR A 16 -2.18 -0.80 9.80
C THR A 16 -2.69 -1.82 8.81
N ILE A 17 -1.76 -2.58 8.24
CA ILE A 17 -2.06 -3.67 7.32
C ILE A 17 -2.25 -4.93 8.16
N GLU A 18 -3.43 -5.52 8.01
CA GLU A 18 -3.83 -6.78 8.62
C GLU A 18 -3.43 -7.95 7.70
N TYR A 19 -2.98 -9.05 8.30
CA TYR A 19 -2.39 -10.20 7.61
C TYR A 19 -3.37 -11.36 7.38
N ASP A 20 -4.65 -11.17 7.69
CA ASP A 20 -5.64 -12.25 7.74
C ASP A 20 -5.95 -12.84 6.37
N ASN A 21 -6.01 -12.01 5.32
CA ASN A 21 -6.21 -12.46 3.95
C ASN A 21 -5.74 -11.41 2.92
N GLY A 22 -5.81 -11.76 1.62
CA GLY A 22 -5.41 -10.85 0.54
C GLY A 22 -6.20 -9.54 0.49
N LYS A 23 -7.49 -9.55 0.88
CA LYS A 23 -8.33 -8.35 0.92
C LYS A 23 -7.85 -7.38 2.00
N THR A 24 -7.52 -7.88 3.19
CA THR A 24 -7.00 -7.05 4.28
C THR A 24 -5.58 -6.54 4.00
N LEU A 25 -4.75 -7.36 3.34
CA LEU A 25 -3.41 -6.95 2.89
C LEU A 25 -3.46 -5.80 1.87
N MET A 26 -4.46 -5.81 0.99
CA MET A 26 -4.64 -4.83 -0.08
C MET A 26 -5.60 -3.70 0.28
N ALA A 27 -6.11 -3.64 1.51
CA ALA A 27 -7.15 -2.69 1.92
C ALA A 27 -6.74 -1.22 1.72
N GLN A 28 -5.45 -0.92 1.88
CA GLN A 28 -4.86 0.41 1.66
C GLN A 28 -4.17 0.54 0.30
N GLY A 29 -4.33 -0.48 -0.55
CA GLY A 29 -3.74 -0.57 -1.88
C GLY A 29 -2.33 -1.17 -1.92
N PRO A 30 -1.82 -1.43 -3.15
CA PRO A 30 -0.54 -2.09 -3.35
C PRO A 30 0.66 -1.29 -2.84
N GLN A 31 0.62 0.05 -2.97
CA GLN A 31 1.73 0.92 -2.54
C GLN A 31 1.91 0.87 -1.02
N ALA A 32 0.82 0.95 -0.26
CA ALA A 32 0.87 0.85 1.20
C ALA A 32 1.42 -0.52 1.64
N LEU A 33 1.01 -1.59 0.96
CA LEU A 33 1.55 -2.94 1.20
C LEU A 33 3.03 -3.03 0.91
N HIS A 34 3.47 -2.48 -0.22
CA HIS A 34 4.88 -2.39 -0.58
C HIS A 34 5.69 -1.68 0.52
N ASP A 35 5.28 -0.47 0.91
CA ASP A 35 6.02 0.34 1.87
C ASP A 35 6.07 -0.32 3.26
N HIS A 36 4.99 -1.01 3.64
CA HIS A 36 4.91 -1.78 4.89
C HIS A 36 5.88 -2.96 4.92
N VAL A 37 5.97 -3.72 3.82
CA VAL A 37 6.92 -4.83 3.69
C VAL A 37 8.34 -4.29 3.63
N ALA A 38 8.60 -3.23 2.85
CA ALA A 38 9.90 -2.59 2.71
C ALA A 38 10.46 -2.18 4.08
N SER A 39 9.69 -1.39 4.83
CA SER A 39 10.12 -0.82 6.09
C SER A 39 10.46 -1.90 7.13
N ARG A 40 9.69 -2.99 7.15
CA ARG A 40 9.94 -4.11 8.08
C ARG A 40 11.18 -4.90 7.68
N MET A 41 11.34 -5.15 6.39
CA MET A 41 12.49 -5.87 5.86
C MET A 41 13.80 -5.07 6.04
N GLU A 42 13.81 -3.76 5.77
CA GLU A 42 14.98 -2.89 6.01
C GLU A 42 15.42 -2.91 7.47
N LYS A 43 14.44 -2.83 8.40
CA LYS A 43 14.71 -2.90 9.84
C LYS A 43 15.28 -4.26 10.25
N ALA A 44 14.75 -5.35 9.69
CA ALA A 44 15.24 -6.70 9.98
C ALA A 44 16.64 -6.95 9.42
N LEU A 45 16.94 -6.37 8.25
CA LEU A 45 18.24 -6.49 7.57
C LEU A 45 19.30 -5.52 8.11
N GLY A 46 18.90 -4.45 8.81
CA GLY A 46 19.80 -3.42 9.34
C GLY A 46 20.47 -2.56 8.26
N ARG A 47 19.95 -2.60 7.03
CA ARG A 47 20.46 -1.86 5.87
C ARG A 47 19.32 -1.50 4.92
N ALA A 48 19.56 -0.52 4.06
CA ALA A 48 18.65 -0.21 2.97
C ALA A 48 18.45 -1.45 2.08
N LEU A 49 17.20 -1.70 1.69
CA LEU A 49 16.88 -2.78 0.78
C LEU A 49 17.37 -2.41 -0.63
N PRO A 50 18.01 -3.35 -1.36
CA PRO A 50 18.09 -3.22 -2.81
C PRO A 50 16.67 -3.18 -3.41
N GLN A 51 16.54 -2.87 -4.72
CA GLN A 51 15.23 -2.79 -5.37
C GLN A 51 14.32 -3.97 -4.98
N MET A 52 13.19 -3.66 -4.34
CA MET A 52 12.29 -4.64 -3.76
C MET A 52 11.12 -4.87 -4.72
N GLU A 53 10.89 -6.13 -5.06
CA GLU A 53 9.71 -6.56 -5.81
C GLU A 53 8.83 -7.43 -4.90
N VAL A 54 7.58 -7.04 -4.71
CA VAL A 54 6.60 -7.87 -4.02
C VAL A 54 5.88 -8.72 -5.06
N ARG A 55 6.17 -10.03 -5.06
CA ARG A 55 5.56 -10.99 -5.98
C ARG A 55 4.55 -11.83 -5.25
N PHE A 56 3.40 -11.98 -5.88
CA PHE A 56 2.35 -12.87 -5.41
C PHE A 56 2.36 -14.13 -6.27
N LYS A 57 2.38 -15.28 -5.61
CA LYS A 57 2.16 -16.58 -6.25
C LYS A 57 0.84 -17.12 -5.72
N ASP A 58 -0.01 -17.61 -6.64
CA ASP A 58 -1.29 -18.23 -6.32
C ASP A 58 -2.29 -17.30 -5.58
N VAL A 59 -2.35 -16.02 -5.97
CA VAL A 59 -3.33 -15.07 -5.43
C VAL A 59 -4.64 -15.10 -6.22
N SER A 60 -5.75 -15.31 -5.50
CA SER A 60 -7.11 -15.16 -6.01
C SER A 60 -7.75 -13.91 -5.40
N ILE A 61 -8.23 -13.00 -6.26
CA ILE A 61 -8.89 -11.76 -5.87
C ILE A 61 -10.36 -11.89 -6.27
N SER A 62 -11.27 -11.77 -5.29
CA SER A 62 -12.71 -11.77 -5.51
C SER A 62 -13.28 -10.43 -5.06
N ALA A 63 -14.11 -9.82 -5.91
CA ALA A 63 -14.80 -8.57 -5.63
C ALA A 63 -16.24 -8.66 -6.13
N ASP A 64 -17.17 -8.16 -5.32
CA ASP A 64 -18.56 -7.98 -5.73
C ASP A 64 -18.64 -6.70 -6.57
N ILE A 65 -18.93 -6.83 -7.87
CA ILE A 65 -19.05 -5.69 -8.78
C ILE A 65 -20.54 -5.43 -9.02
N VAL A 66 -20.99 -4.21 -8.71
CA VAL A 66 -22.33 -3.75 -9.09
C VAL A 66 -22.22 -3.08 -10.46
N VAL A 67 -22.84 -3.66 -11.48
CA VAL A 67 -22.98 -3.02 -12.80
C VAL A 67 -24.09 -1.97 -12.67
N LYS A 68 -23.73 -0.69 -12.78
CA LYS A 68 -24.71 0.37 -12.96
C LYS A 68 -24.97 0.55 -14.45
N ASP A 69 -26.24 0.64 -14.82
CA ASP A 69 -26.66 0.95 -16.18
C ASP A 69 -26.28 2.41 -16.51
N GLU A 70 -26.02 2.73 -17.78
CA GLU A 70 -25.65 4.09 -18.22
C GLU A 70 -26.76 5.12 -17.93
N THR A 71 -27.96 4.65 -17.63
CA THR A 71 -29.13 5.45 -17.26
C THR A 71 -29.24 5.70 -15.75
N ASP A 72 -28.40 5.04 -14.93
CA ASP A 72 -28.42 5.06 -13.46
C ASP A 72 -27.22 5.82 -12.85
N ILE A 73 -26.61 6.71 -13.65
CA ILE A 73 -25.72 7.77 -13.18
C ILE A 73 -26.57 8.97 -12.73
N LYS A 74 -26.88 9.00 -11.43
CA LYS A 74 -27.45 10.19 -10.78
C LYS A 74 -26.47 10.79 -9.80
#